data_AF-A0A2S2C7I7-F1
#
_entry.id   AF-A0A2S2C7I7-F1
#
_cell.length_a   1.000
_cell.length_b   1.000
_cell.length_c   1.000
_cell.angle_alpha   90.00
_cell.angle_beta   90.00
_cell.angle_gamma   90.00
#
_symmetry.space_group_name_H-M   'P 1'
#
loop_
_entity.id
_entity.type
_entity.pdbx_description
1 polymer ?
#
loop_
_entity_poly.entity_id
_entity_poly.type
_entity_poly.pdbx_seq_one_letter_code
_entity_poly.pdbx_strand_id
1 'polypeptide(L)' 'MTSYTWKINGRTFDNTEPLTIRQGQRARLTFTNMTMMWHPMHLHGHTFQVVKPDGSPGPRKDTVVVLPAAG' A
#
# COMPACT_ATOMS: atom_id res chain seq x y z
N MET A 1 25.65 11.59 0.66
CA MET A 1 24.29 11.11 1.03
C MET A 1 24.11 9.73 0.45
N THR A 2 23.60 8.77 1.21
CA THR A 2 23.25 7.45 0.67
C THR A 2 22.06 7.60 -0.26
N SER A 3 22.14 7.05 -1.47
CA SER A 3 20.99 7.03 -2.39
C SER A 3 20.05 5.89 -2.01
N TYR A 4 18.80 6.21 -1.67
CA TYR A 4 17.76 5.22 -1.43
C TYR A 4 16.89 5.08 -2.68
N THR A 5 16.70 3.84 -3.12
CA THR A 5 15.78 3.53 -4.22
C THR A 5 14.60 2.76 -3.65
N TRP A 6 13.42 3.40 -3.64
CA TRP A 6 12.18 2.78 -3.19
C TRP A 6 11.41 2.18 -4.36
N LYS A 7 10.79 1.03 -4.10
CA LYS A 7 10.14 0.22 -5.13
C LYS A 7 8.82 -0.33 -4.60
N ILE A 8 7.84 -0.48 -5.49
CA ILE A 8 6.65 -1.28 -5.27
C ILE A 8 6.75 -2.48 -6.21
N ASN A 9 6.61 -3.69 -5.69
CA ASN A 9 6.76 -4.94 -6.46
C ASN A 9 8.06 -4.99 -7.30
N GLY A 10 9.17 -4.51 -6.72
CA GLY A 10 10.49 -4.54 -7.37
C GLY A 10 10.75 -3.45 -8.43
N ARG A 11 9.78 -2.57 -8.70
CA ARG A 11 9.85 -1.54 -9.76
C ARG A 11 9.86 -0.13 -9.17
N THR A 12 10.68 0.75 -9.75
CA THR A 12 10.63 2.20 -9.50
C THR A 12 9.45 2.81 -10.25
N PHE A 13 9.02 4.02 -9.84
CA PHE A 13 7.88 4.72 -10.44
C PHE A 13 7.90 4.72 -11.98
N ASP A 14 9.03 5.09 -12.58
CA ASP A 14 9.21 5.17 -14.03
C ASP A 14 9.00 3.84 -14.78
N ASN A 15 9.05 2.71 -14.06
CA ASN A 15 8.88 1.37 -14.60
C ASN A 15 7.65 0.65 -14.03
N THR A 16 6.72 1.36 -13.37
CA THR A 16 5.53 0.74 -12.76
C THR A 16 4.47 0.36 -13.79
N GLU A 17 3.70 -0.67 -13.45
CA GLU A 17 2.45 -1.00 -14.14
C GLU A 17 1.28 -0.39 -13.35
N PRO A 18 0.40 0.41 -13.98
CA PRO A 18 -0.73 0.99 -13.29
C PRO A 18 -1.71 -0.06 -12.76
N LEU A 19 -2.19 0.13 -11.53
CA LEU A 19 -3.31 -0.65 -11.01
C LEU A 19 -4.62 -0.22 -11.70
N THR A 20 -5.12 -1.05 -12.61
CA THR A 20 -6.39 -0.80 -13.31
C THR A 20 -7.57 -1.28 -12.47
N ILE A 21 -8.56 -0.41 -12.26
CA ILE A 21 -9.82 -0.71 -11.58
C ILE A 21 -11.00 -0.34 -12.47
N ARG A 22 -12.15 -1.00 -12.28
CA ARG A 22 -13.40 -0.65 -12.97
C ARG A 22 -14.36 0.06 -12.03
N GLN A 23 -15.25 0.89 -12.59
CA GLN A 23 -16.32 1.50 -11.82
C GLN A 23 -17.17 0.42 -11.14
N GLY A 24 -17.47 0.61 -9.85
CA GLY A 24 -18.22 -0.35 -9.03
C GLY A 24 -17.41 -1.56 -8.55
N GLN A 25 -16.15 -1.74 -8.98
CA GLN A 25 -15.31 -2.83 -8.51
C GLN A 25 -14.93 -2.62 -7.03
N ARG A 26 -15.19 -3.63 -6.20
CA ARG A 26 -14.64 -3.71 -4.85
C ARG A 26 -13.25 -4.36 -4.90
N ALA A 27 -12.21 -3.54 -4.92
CA ALA A 27 -10.83 -4.00 -4.87
C ALA A 27 -10.36 -4.23 -3.41
N ARG A 28 -9.53 -5.26 -3.19
CA ARG A 28 -8.79 -5.47 -1.94
C ARG A 28 -7.31 -5.45 -2.27
N LEU A 29 -6.56 -4.59 -1.59
CA LEU A 29 -5.11 -4.46 -1.74
C LEU A 29 -4.43 -5.00 -0.48
N THR A 30 -3.31 -5.70 -0.69
CA THR A 30 -2.43 -6.15 0.39
C THR A 30 -1.08 -5.48 0.19
N PHE A 31 -0.57 -4.82 1.23
CA PHE A 31 0.75 -4.22 1.23
C PHE A 31 1.66 -5.03 2.15
N THR A 32 2.80 -5.47 1.61
CA THR A 32 3.86 -6.12 2.37
C THR A 32 5.10 -5.24 2.27
N ASN A 33 5.61 -4.79 3.41
CA ASN A 33 6.84 -4.00 3.47
C ASN A 33 8.02 -4.93 3.77
N MET A 34 8.83 -5.19 2.73
CA MET A 34 10.05 -5.99 2.82
C MET A 34 11.30 -5.16 3.10
N THR A 35 11.14 -3.91 3.53
CA THR A 35 12.26 -3.00 3.88
C THR A 35 12.27 -2.71 5.37
N MET A 36 13.37 -2.12 5.84
CA MET A 36 13.52 -1.72 7.25
C MET A 36 12.96 -0.32 7.56
N MET A 37 12.39 0.39 6.59
CA MET A 37 11.84 1.74 6.77
C MET A 37 10.32 1.72 6.65
N TRP A 38 9.65 2.67 7.32
CA TRP A 38 8.19 2.77 7.30
C TRP A 38 7.72 3.32 5.95
N HIS A 39 6.65 2.74 5.40
CA HIS A 39 6.04 3.21 4.14
C HIS A 39 4.58 3.64 4.35
N PRO A 40 4.29 4.95 4.39
CA PRO A 40 2.93 5.45 4.30
C PRO A 40 2.35 5.21 2.90
N MET A 41 1.25 4.46 2.81
CA MET A 41 0.55 4.19 1.56
C MET A 41 -0.70 5.05 1.49
N HIS A 42 -0.69 6.06 0.61
CA HIS A 42 -1.82 6.97 0.34
C HIS A 42 -2.48 6.63 -0.99
N LEU A 43 -3.82 6.69 -1.06
CA LEU A 43 -4.57 6.48 -2.30
C LEU A 43 -5.36 7.75 -2.67
N HIS A 44 -4.99 8.37 -3.79
CA HIS A 44 -5.66 9.57 -4.29
C HIS A 44 -7.13 9.29 -4.68
N GLY A 45 -8.01 10.24 -4.38
CA GLY A 45 -9.42 10.23 -4.80
C GLY A 45 -10.30 9.19 -4.09
N HIS A 46 -9.74 8.40 -3.17
CA HIS A 46 -10.46 7.33 -2.48
C HIS A 46 -10.16 7.34 -0.99
N THR A 47 -11.14 6.96 -0.19
CA THR A 47 -10.88 6.40 1.15
C THR A 47 -11.09 4.89 1.10
N PHE A 48 -10.33 4.15 1.90
CA PHE A 48 -10.36 2.71 1.97
C PHE A 48 -10.63 2.21 3.39
N GLN A 49 -11.21 1.02 3.46
CA GLN A 49 -11.48 0.32 4.71
C GLN A 49 -10.24 -0.50 5.10
N VAL A 50 -9.61 -0.20 6.24
CA VAL A 50 -8.59 -1.09 6.79
C VAL A 50 -9.27 -2.38 7.23
N VAL A 51 -8.77 -3.53 6.80
CA VAL A 51 -9.28 -4.84 7.19
C VAL A 51 -8.41 -5.36 8.33
N LYS A 52 -9.03 -5.74 9.45
CA LYS A 52 -8.32 -6.30 10.61
C LYS A 52 -7.86 -7.74 10.33
N PRO A 53 -6.95 -8.31 11.14
CA PRO A 53 -6.48 -9.70 10.96
C PRO A 53 -7.62 -10.74 10.95
N ASP A 54 -8.69 -10.51 11.71
CA ASP A 54 -9.88 -11.36 11.76
C ASP A 54 -10.85 -11.17 10.57
N GLY A 55 -10.51 -10.30 9.61
CA GLY A 55 -11.34 -9.97 8.46
C GLY A 55 -12.43 -8.93 8.73
N SER A 56 -12.61 -8.48 9.96
CA SER A 56 -13.60 -7.46 10.32
C SER A 56 -13.18 -6.05 9.83
N PRO A 57 -14.15 -5.13 9.62
CA PRO A 57 -13.84 -3.76 9.24
C PRO A 57 -13.19 -2.99 10.39
N GLY A 58 -12.07 -2.34 10.11
CA GLY A 58 -11.41 -1.36 10.98
C GLY A 58 -11.83 0.09 10.68
N PRO A 59 -10.92 1.07 10.83
CA PRO A 59 -11.20 2.46 10.42
C PRO A 59 -11.15 2.64 8.89
N ARG A 60 -11.91 3.62 8.38
CA ARG A 60 -11.71 4.17 7.04
C ARG A 60 -10.61 5.22 7.06
N LYS A 61 -9.70 5.17 6.09
CA LYS A 61 -8.55 6.08 5.94
C LYS A 61 -8.28 6.37 4.47
N ASP A 62 -7.49 7.41 4.19
CA ASP A 62 -6.85 7.64 2.89
C ASP A 62 -5.38 7.22 2.87
N THR A 63 -4.78 7.04 4.05
CA THR A 63 -3.37 6.73 4.24
C THR A 63 -3.19 5.72 5.38
N VAL A 64 -2.30 4.74 5.19
CA VAL A 64 -1.91 3.81 6.26
C VAL A 64 -0.40 3.59 6.25
N VAL A 65 0.22 3.62 7.42
CA VAL A 65 1.64 3.28 7.57
C VAL A 65 1.79 1.76 7.56
N VAL A 66 2.62 1.26 6.65
CA VAL A 66 3.01 -0.16 6.59
C VAL A 66 4.38 -0.28 7.25
N LEU A 67 4.40 -0.83 8.45
CA LEU A 67 5.62 -1.11 9.21
C LEU A 67 6.43 -2.21 8.51
N PRO A 68 7.76 -2.26 8.71
CA PRO A 68 8.57 -3.40 8.29
C PRO A 68 7.91 -4.71 8.70
N ALA A 69 7.85 -5.68 7.79
CA ALA A 69 7.49 -7.03 8.19
C ALA A 69 8.52 -7.49 9.24
N ALA A 70 8.05 -7.96 10.40
CA ALA A 70 8.93 -8.70 11.29
C ALA A 70 9.47 -9.89 10.49
N GLY A 71 10.80 -10.04 10.47
CA GLY A 71 11.45 -11.20 9.86
C GLY A 71 11.01 -12.51 10.50
#